data_AF-W7WEQ9-F1
#
_entry.id   AF-W7WEQ9-F1
#
_cell.length_a   1.000
_cell.length_b   1.000
_cell.length_c   1.000
_cell.angle_alpha   90.00
_cell.angle_beta   90.00
_cell.angle_gamma   90.00
#
_symmetry.space_group_name_H-M   'P 1'
#
loop_
_entity.id
_entity.type
_entity.pdbx_description
1 polymer ?
#
loop_
_entity_poly.entity_id
_entity_poly.type
_entity_poly.pdbx_seq_one_letter_code
_entity_poly.pdbx_strand_id
1 'polypeptide(L)'
;MNMLERGAVLKRVPQINVLDTLGLISASFGDWQGVPGGQQAELTDREGFKLLSLQFDADRLVGCNSIGWTEHVGVMRGLVEGRVRLGEWKEKLIADPTRLTEAYIAQGQAQARWAQAGAHV
;
A
#
# COMPACT_ATOMS: atom_id res chain seq x y z
N MET A 1 -10.18 -2.17 -27.06
CA MET A 1 -9.20 -2.32 -28.17
C MET A 1 -7.94 -1.58 -27.78
N ASN A 2 -6.75 -2.11 -28.06
CA ASN A 2 -5.51 -1.32 -28.04
C ASN A 2 -5.31 -0.63 -29.40
N MET A 3 -4.20 0.12 -29.53
CA MET A 3 -3.82 0.83 -30.75
C MET A 3 -3.55 -0.06 -31.97
N LEU A 4 -3.51 -1.38 -31.79
CA LEU A 4 -3.36 -2.38 -32.86
C LEU A 4 -4.69 -3.08 -33.17
N GLU A 5 -5.81 -2.50 -32.74
CA GLU A 5 -7.16 -3.05 -32.88
C GLU A 5 -7.37 -4.42 -32.23
N ARG A 6 -6.47 -4.82 -31.31
CA ARG A 6 -6.60 -6.07 -30.57
C ARG A 6 -7.40 -5.87 -29.31
N GLY A 7 -8.07 -6.92 -28.85
CA GLY A 7 -8.64 -6.97 -27.51
C GLY A 7 -7.54 -6.75 -26.47
N ALA A 8 -7.63 -5.64 -25.75
CA ALA A 8 -6.76 -5.34 -24.61
C ALA A 8 -7.68 -5.04 -23.43
N VAL A 9 -7.61 -5.90 -22.42
CA VAL A 9 -8.39 -5.79 -21.19
C VAL A 9 -7.40 -5.64 -20.04
N LEU A 10 -7.46 -4.48 -19.37
CA LEU A 10 -6.75 -4.31 -18.12
C LEU A 10 -7.59 -4.98 -17.01
N LYS A 11 -7.04 -6.02 -16.36
CA LYS A 11 -7.77 -6.78 -15.34
C LYS A 11 -8.20 -5.92 -14.14
N ARG A 12 -7.50 -4.82 -13.88
CA ARG A 12 -7.84 -3.81 -12.87
C ARG A 12 -7.10 -2.51 -13.14
N VAL A 13 -7.74 -1.38 -12.88
CA VAL A 13 -7.10 -0.06 -12.84
C VAL A 13 -6.81 0.30 -11.38
N PRO A 14 -5.54 0.37 -10.94
CA PRO A 14 -5.22 0.85 -9.60
C PRO A 14 -5.58 2.33 -9.49
N GLN A 15 -6.20 2.73 -8.37
CA GLN A 15 -6.40 4.15 -8.06
C GLN A 15 -5.05 4.70 -7.55
N ILE A 16 -4.49 5.68 -8.25
CA ILE A 16 -3.22 6.32 -7.90
C ILE A 16 -3.37 7.82 -8.12
N ASN A 17 -3.09 8.62 -7.09
CA ASN A 17 -3.01 10.07 -7.19
C ASN A 17 -1.69 10.52 -6.57
N VAL A 18 -0.87 11.25 -7.33
CA VAL A 18 0.34 11.89 -6.80
C VAL A 18 0.29 13.36 -7.16
N LEU A 19 0.39 14.21 -6.15
CA LEU A 19 0.25 15.66 -6.29
C LEU A 19 1.40 16.35 -5.54
N ASP A 20 2.01 17.34 -6.18
CA ASP A 20 2.90 18.29 -5.51
C ASP A 20 2.11 19.57 -5.22
N THR A 21 2.08 20.00 -3.97
CA THR A 21 1.50 21.28 -3.57
C THR A 21 2.41 21.97 -2.58
N LEU A 22 2.88 23.17 -2.94
CA LEU A 22 3.79 23.96 -2.11
C LEU A 22 5.09 23.20 -1.73
N GLY A 23 5.55 22.28 -2.57
CA GLY A 23 6.73 21.45 -2.30
C GLY A 23 6.46 20.23 -1.42
N LEU A 24 5.19 19.97 -1.06
CA LEU A 24 4.78 18.76 -0.37
C LEU A 24 4.21 17.76 -1.38
N ILE A 25 4.86 16.61 -1.47
CA ILE A 25 4.37 15.50 -2.27
C ILE A 25 3.33 14.73 -1.44
N SER A 26 2.12 14.66 -2.00
CA SER A 26 1.05 13.78 -1.53
C SER A 26 0.88 12.60 -2.48
N ALA A 27 0.68 11.41 -1.93
CA ALA A 27 0.40 10.21 -2.69
C ALA A 27 -0.74 9.39 -2.07
N SER A 28 -1.72 9.00 -2.89
CA SER A 28 -2.87 8.19 -2.49
C SER A 28 -2.99 6.97 -3.39
N PHE A 29 -3.25 5.80 -2.79
CA PHE A 29 -3.35 4.52 -3.48
C PHE A 29 -4.60 3.75 -3.06
N GLY A 30 -5.22 3.04 -4.00
CA GLY A 30 -6.32 2.11 -3.74
C GLY A 30 -7.56 2.77 -3.13
N ASP A 31 -8.22 2.07 -2.21
CA ASP A 31 -9.39 2.57 -1.48
C ASP A 31 -8.96 3.44 -0.29
N TRP A 32 -8.29 4.57 -0.59
CA TRP A 32 -7.66 5.47 0.39
C TRP A 32 -8.67 6.12 1.37
N GLN A 33 -9.94 6.15 1.01
CA GLN A 33 -11.07 6.55 1.85
C GLN A 33 -11.54 5.45 2.83
N GLY A 34 -10.96 4.24 2.75
CA GLY A 34 -11.36 3.09 3.54
C GLY A 34 -12.53 2.31 2.94
N VAL A 35 -12.86 1.19 3.59
CA VAL A 35 -13.98 0.31 3.22
C VAL A 35 -14.88 0.06 4.43
N PRO A 36 -16.18 -0.26 4.23
CA PRO A 36 -17.07 -0.61 5.32
C PRO A 36 -16.52 -1.77 6.16
N GLY A 37 -16.44 -1.59 7.49
CA GLY A 37 -15.90 -2.61 8.40
C GLY A 37 -14.37 -2.74 8.39
N GLY A 38 -13.68 -1.91 7.60
CA GLY A 38 -12.23 -1.84 7.59
C GLY A 38 -11.66 -1.21 8.87
N GLN A 39 -10.37 -1.42 9.08
CA GLN A 39 -9.61 -0.75 10.14
C GLN A 39 -8.66 0.26 9.53
N GLN A 40 -8.26 1.26 10.31
CA GLN A 40 -7.34 2.28 9.86
C GLN A 40 -6.27 2.59 10.89
N ALA A 41 -5.16 3.11 10.41
CA ALA A 41 -4.10 3.67 11.24
C ALA A 41 -3.68 5.02 10.65
N GLU A 42 -3.57 6.04 11.51
CA GLU A 42 -3.22 7.39 11.07
C GLU A 42 -2.07 7.94 11.92
N LEU A 43 -1.10 8.53 11.25
CA LEU A 43 -0.03 9.30 11.85
C LEU A 43 0.00 10.69 11.20
N THR A 44 -0.15 11.72 12.02
CA THR A 44 -0.16 13.12 11.56
C THR A 44 0.86 13.91 12.37
N ASP A 45 1.83 14.50 11.66
CA ASP A 45 2.80 15.46 12.20
C ASP A 45 2.54 16.81 11.52
N ARG A 46 1.91 17.71 12.28
CA ARG A 46 1.51 19.03 11.78
C ARG A 46 2.69 19.98 11.65
N GLU A 47 3.72 19.84 12.47
CA GLU A 47 4.89 20.72 12.46
C GLU A 47 5.81 20.37 11.29
N GLY A 48 5.96 19.07 11.00
CA GLY A 48 6.71 18.56 9.85
C GLY A 48 5.91 18.47 8.54
N PHE A 49 4.63 18.86 8.54
CA PHE A 49 3.71 18.72 7.40
C PHE A 49 3.63 17.30 6.83
N LYS A 50 3.62 16.30 7.72
CA LYS A 50 3.53 14.88 7.34
C LYS A 50 2.21 14.27 7.74
N LEU A 51 1.69 13.41 6.89
CA LEU A 51 0.50 12.61 7.16
C LEU A 51 0.66 11.23 6.54
N LEU A 52 0.29 10.19 7.26
CA LEU A 52 0.21 8.83 6.78
C LEU A 52 -1.09 8.21 7.27
N SER A 53 -1.95 7.78 6.35
CA SER A 53 -3.20 7.09 6.63
C SER A 53 -3.20 5.75 5.91
N LEU A 54 -3.44 4.68 6.65
CA LEU A 54 -3.46 3.29 6.17
C LEU A 54 -4.86 2.73 6.33
N GLN A 55 -5.37 2.09 5.28
CA GLN A 55 -6.71 1.51 5.24
C GLN A 55 -6.62 0.00 5.04
N PHE A 56 -7.16 -0.75 5.98
CA PHE A 56 -7.08 -2.20 6.03
C PHE A 56 -8.44 -2.85 5.83
N ASP A 57 -8.45 -3.92 5.05
CA ASP A 57 -9.56 -4.88 4.96
C ASP A 57 -9.05 -6.26 5.31
N ALA A 58 -9.69 -6.91 6.30
CA ALA A 58 -9.19 -8.13 6.92
C ALA A 58 -7.70 -8.04 7.28
N ASP A 59 -6.81 -8.78 6.61
CA ASP A 59 -5.36 -8.77 6.87
C ASP A 59 -4.54 -7.97 5.83
N ARG A 60 -5.20 -7.20 4.95
CA ARG A 60 -4.57 -6.58 3.79
C ARG A 60 -4.65 -5.06 3.85
N LEU A 61 -3.62 -4.39 3.34
CA LEU A 61 -3.68 -2.96 3.05
C LEU A 61 -4.44 -2.75 1.72
N VAL A 62 -5.60 -2.10 1.78
CA VAL A 62 -6.47 -1.84 0.59
C VAL A 62 -6.35 -0.42 0.06
N GLY A 63 -5.90 0.51 0.90
CA GLY A 63 -5.62 1.86 0.48
C GLY A 63 -4.70 2.58 1.45
N CYS A 64 -4.13 3.68 0.99
CA CYS A 64 -3.37 4.58 1.85
C CYS A 64 -3.32 5.99 1.27
N ASN A 65 -3.07 6.95 2.15
CA ASN A 65 -2.79 8.33 1.80
C ASN A 65 -1.54 8.80 2.53
N SER A 66 -0.70 9.59 1.87
CA SER A 66 0.53 10.11 2.44
C SER A 66 0.80 11.55 2.01
N ILE A 67 1.44 12.32 2.88
CA ILE A 67 1.98 13.66 2.62
C ILE A 67 3.37 13.71 3.26
N GLY A 68 4.39 14.14 2.51
CA GLY A 68 5.75 14.28 3.03
C GLY A 68 6.50 12.97 3.29
N TRP A 69 5.99 11.84 2.80
CA TRP A 69 6.57 10.48 2.95
C TRP A 69 7.01 9.88 1.61
N THR A 70 7.86 10.60 0.88
CA THR A 70 8.27 10.25 -0.49
C THR A 70 9.02 8.92 -0.58
N GLU A 71 9.82 8.61 0.44
CA GLU A 71 10.60 7.37 0.53
C GLU A 71 9.74 6.10 0.63
N HIS A 72 8.49 6.22 1.10
CA HIS A 72 7.59 5.08 1.29
C HIS A 72 6.65 4.85 0.10
N VAL A 73 6.60 5.72 -0.91
CA VAL A 73 5.62 5.67 -2.01
C VAL A 73 5.67 4.34 -2.77
N GLY A 74 6.87 3.85 -3.10
CA GLY A 74 7.04 2.56 -3.79
C GLY A 74 6.57 1.36 -2.96
N VAL A 75 6.83 1.40 -1.64
CA VAL A 75 6.41 0.37 -0.68
C VAL A 75 4.88 0.36 -0.54
N MET A 76 4.27 1.53 -0.36
CA MET A 76 2.82 1.70 -0.27
C MET A 76 2.12 1.14 -1.50
N ARG A 77 2.60 1.50 -2.69
CA ARG A 77 2.10 0.95 -3.95
C ARG A 77 2.22 -0.58 -3.99
N GLY A 78 3.38 -1.12 -3.63
CA GLY A 78 3.64 -2.56 -3.63
C GLY A 78 2.69 -3.35 -2.71
N LEU A 79 2.44 -2.84 -1.50
CA LEU A 79 1.52 -3.45 -0.54
C LEU A 79 0.06 -3.42 -1.01
N VAL A 80 -0.41 -2.28 -1.52
CA VAL A 80 -1.79 -2.08 -1.99
C VAL A 80 -2.07 -2.84 -3.29
N GLU A 81 -1.24 -2.65 -4.32
CA GLU A 81 -1.44 -3.32 -5.61
C GLU A 81 -1.17 -4.83 -5.53
N GLY A 82 -0.15 -5.22 -4.75
CA GLY A 82 0.20 -6.62 -4.53
C GLY A 82 -0.83 -7.38 -3.69
N ARG A 83 -1.74 -6.67 -3.00
CA ARG A 83 -2.65 -7.25 -2.01
C ARG A 83 -1.89 -8.23 -1.13
N VAL A 84 -0.90 -7.72 -0.42
CA VAL A 84 -0.06 -8.55 0.44
C VAL A 84 -0.86 -8.96 1.68
N ARG A 85 -0.71 -10.21 2.12
CA ARG A 85 -1.26 -10.66 3.42
C ARG A 85 -0.32 -10.20 4.51
N LEU A 86 -0.77 -9.34 5.42
CA LEU A 86 0.11 -8.77 6.44
C LEU A 86 0.26 -9.70 7.65
N GLY A 87 -0.71 -10.57 7.94
CA GLY A 87 -0.72 -11.36 9.16
C GLY A 87 -0.50 -10.49 10.41
N GLU A 88 0.47 -10.86 11.26
CA GLU A 88 0.83 -10.10 12.45
C GLU A 88 1.31 -8.66 12.18
N TRP A 89 1.74 -8.35 10.96
CA TRP A 89 2.19 -7.00 10.62
C TRP A 89 1.06 -5.98 10.59
N LYS A 90 -0.19 -6.42 10.40
CA LYS A 90 -1.33 -5.51 10.49
C LYS A 90 -1.39 -4.82 11.85
N GLU A 91 -1.33 -5.59 12.93
CA GLU A 91 -1.39 -5.03 14.29
C GLU A 91 -0.16 -4.15 14.59
N LYS A 92 1.03 -4.54 14.09
CA LYS A 92 2.24 -3.72 14.19
C LYS A 92 2.11 -2.38 13.46
N LEU A 93 1.46 -2.36 12.29
CA LEU A 93 1.22 -1.15 11.51
C LEU A 93 0.09 -0.29 12.07
N ILE A 94 -0.90 -0.89 12.73
CA ILE A 94 -1.92 -0.16 13.49
C ILE A 94 -1.29 0.57 14.67
N ALA A 95 -0.35 -0.08 15.36
CA ALA A 95 0.39 0.54 16.45
C ALA A 95 1.38 1.61 15.96
N ASP A 96 2.08 1.35 14.84
CA ASP A 96 3.05 2.26 14.25
C ASP A 96 3.03 2.19 12.71
N PRO A 97 2.34 3.15 12.04
CA PRO A 97 2.25 3.22 10.60
C PRO A 97 3.58 3.40 9.87
N THR A 98 4.64 3.89 10.53
CA THR A 98 5.94 4.16 9.88
C THR A 98 6.68 2.88 9.47
N ARG A 99 6.26 1.73 10.00
CA ARG A 99 6.89 0.42 9.80
C ARG A 99 6.52 -0.26 8.48
N LEU A 100 5.94 0.47 7.53
CA LEU A 100 5.53 -0.05 6.21
C LEU A 100 6.65 -0.75 5.46
N THR A 101 7.86 -0.17 5.47
CA THR A 101 9.02 -0.74 4.80
C THR A 101 9.41 -2.09 5.40
N GLU A 102 9.43 -2.19 6.73
CA GLU A 102 9.71 -3.47 7.41
C GLU A 102 8.64 -4.52 7.07
N ALA A 103 7.36 -4.14 7.13
CA ALA A 103 6.26 -5.03 6.77
C ALA A 103 6.38 -5.53 5.33
N TYR A 104 6.70 -4.65 4.39
CA TYR A 104 6.87 -5.02 2.98
C TYR A 104 8.05 -5.96 2.76
N ILE A 105 9.21 -5.72 3.39
CA ILE A 105 10.37 -6.61 3.28
C ILE A 105 10.04 -7.98 3.88
N ALA A 106 9.45 -8.02 5.08
CA ALA A 106 9.10 -9.26 5.75
C ALA A 106 8.14 -10.10 4.91
N GLN A 107 7.12 -9.47 4.31
CA GLN A 107 6.18 -10.17 3.45
C GLN A 107 6.76 -10.52 2.08
N GLY A 108 7.66 -9.71 1.51
CA GLY A 108 8.38 -10.04 0.30
C GLY A 108 9.26 -11.29 0.47
N GLN A 109 9.95 -11.41 1.60
CA GLN A 109 10.69 -12.62 1.98
C GLN A 109 9.78 -13.83 2.20
N ALA A 110 8.62 -13.63 2.85
CA ALA A 110 7.62 -14.68 3.02
C ALA A 110 7.09 -15.19 1.66
N GLN A 111 6.73 -14.29 0.75
CA GLN A 111 6.25 -14.65 -0.60
C GLN A 111 7.30 -15.46 -1.38
N ALA A 112 8.58 -15.07 -1.31
CA ALA A 112 9.68 -15.80 -1.95
C ALA A 112 9.92 -17.19 -1.34
N ARG A 113 9.85 -17.30 0.00
CA ARG A 113 9.98 -18.58 0.72
C ARG A 113 8.85 -19.56 0.36
N TRP A 114 7.62 -19.07 0.16
CA TRP A 114 6.49 -19.89 -0.27
C TRP A 114 6.65 -20.36 -1.72
N ALA A 115 7.14 -19.50 -2.61
CA ALA A 115 7.43 -19.86 -4.00
C ALA A 115 8.53 -20.94 -4.11
N GLN A 116 9.54 -20.89 -3.24
CA GLN A 116 10.61 -21.91 -3.17
C GLN A 116 10.11 -23.24 -2.56
N ALA A 117 9.27 -23.20 -1.53
CA ALA A 117 8.71 -24.40 -0.91
C ALA A 117 7.73 -25.15 -1.82
N GLY A 118 6.97 -24.44 -2.67
CA GLY A 118 6.09 -25.03 -3.67
C GLY A 118 6.78 -25.57 -4.93
N ALA A 119 8.08 -25.30 -5.13
CA ALA A 119 8.86 -25.78 -6.25
C ALA A 119 9.57 -27.14 -5.99
N HIS A 120 9.37 -27.70 -4.79
CA HIS A 120 9.95 -28.98 -4.35
C HIS A 120 8.89 -30.07 -4.06
N VAL A 121 7.66 -29.91 -4.57
CA VAL A 121 6.59 -30.92 -4.54
C VAL A 121 6.21 -31.32 -5.96
#